data_AF-A0A2S7NSN8-F1
#
_entry.id   AF-A0A2S7NSN8-F1
#
_cell.length_a   1.000
_cell.length_b   1.000
_cell.length_c   1.000
_cell.angle_alpha   90.00
_cell.angle_beta   90.00
_cell.angle_gamma   90.00
#
_symmetry.space_group_name_H-M   'P 1'
#
loop_
_entity.id
_entity.type
_entity.pdbx_description
1 polymer ?
#
loop_
_entity_poly.entity_id
_entity_poly.type
_entity_poly.pdbx_seq_one_letter_code
_entity_poly.pdbx_strand_id
1 'polypeptide(L)'
;MSADFNPNNVDLDVVDPRDIVCYLELGENEYNGKLGARISALFVILVVSSAATFFPVLAARVKWLKVNIYVYLFARYFGAGVIIATAFIQ
;
A
#
# COMPACT_ATOMS: atom_id res chain seq x y z
N MET A 1 42.88 -8.49 -11.64
CA MET A 1 42.59 -9.87 -11.21
C MET A 1 41.25 -9.81 -10.51
N SER A 2 40.18 -10.20 -11.19
CA SER A 2 38.84 -10.27 -10.61
C SER A 2 38.88 -11.39 -9.56
N ALA A 3 38.74 -11.04 -8.29
CA ALA A 3 38.48 -12.05 -7.27
C ALA A 3 37.14 -12.71 -7.60
N ASP A 4 37.11 -14.04 -7.65
CA ASP A 4 35.89 -14.80 -7.89
C ASP A 4 34.87 -14.49 -6.79
N PHE A 5 33.93 -13.59 -7.08
CA PHE A 5 32.78 -13.29 -6.23
C PHE A 5 31.92 -14.55 -6.09
N ASN A 6 31.95 -15.19 -4.91
CA ASN A 6 31.16 -16.37 -4.61
C ASN A 6 29.92 -15.99 -3.79
N PRO A 7 28.72 -15.88 -4.41
CA PRO A 7 27.52 -15.38 -3.74
C PRO A 7 27.01 -16.25 -2.58
N ASN A 8 27.48 -17.51 -2.47
CA ASN A 8 27.07 -18.40 -1.38
C ASN A 8 27.99 -18.33 -0.15
N ASN A 9 29.11 -17.59 -0.23
CA ASN A 9 30.03 -17.37 0.89
C ASN A 9 30.86 -16.09 0.66
N VAL A 10 30.29 -14.93 1.02
CA VAL A 10 30.88 -13.58 0.86
C VAL A 10 31.23 -12.95 2.20
N ASP A 11 32.41 -12.34 2.27
CA ASP A 11 32.89 -11.52 3.39
C ASP A 11 32.63 -10.03 3.09
N LEU A 12 31.80 -9.38 3.91
CA LEU A 12 31.25 -8.05 3.63
C LEU A 12 32.22 -6.89 3.93
N ASP A 13 33.32 -7.16 4.64
CA ASP A 13 34.31 -6.15 5.01
C ASP A 13 35.35 -5.88 3.91
N VAL A 14 35.48 -6.80 2.94
CA VAL A 14 36.51 -6.75 1.88
C VAL A 14 35.93 -6.59 0.47
N VAL A 15 34.61 -6.75 0.31
CA VAL A 15 33.92 -6.74 -0.99
C VAL A 15 33.56 -5.32 -1.42
N ASP A 16 33.72 -5.06 -2.71
CA ASP A 16 33.28 -3.84 -3.36
C ASP A 16 31.73 -3.72 -3.30
N PRO A 17 31.17 -2.63 -2.75
CA PRO A 17 29.72 -2.44 -2.62
C PRO A 17 28.95 -2.51 -3.96
N ARG A 18 29.64 -2.22 -5.07
CA ARG A 18 29.08 -2.27 -6.44
C ARG A 18 28.66 -3.68 -6.84
N ASP A 19 29.43 -4.70 -6.45
CA ASP A 19 29.17 -6.08 -6.85
C ASP A 19 27.96 -6.65 -6.08
N ILE A 20 27.77 -6.21 -4.84
CA ILE A 20 26.59 -6.54 -4.03
C ILE A 20 25.32 -5.94 -4.66
N VAL A 21 25.36 -4.67 -5.08
CA VAL A 21 24.22 -4.03 -5.75
C VAL A 21 23.91 -4.71 -7.08
N CYS A 22 24.93 -4.97 -7.91
CA CYS A 22 24.76 -5.68 -9.17
C CYS A 22 24.17 -7.08 -8.95
N TYR A 23 24.61 -7.80 -7.92
CA TYR A 23 24.06 -9.11 -7.58
C TYR A 23 22.62 -9.04 -7.04
N LEU A 24 22.27 -8.04 -6.23
CA LEU A 24 20.89 -7.85 -5.76
C LEU A 24 19.94 -7.39 -6.87
N GLU A 25 20.44 -6.66 -7.86
CA GLU A 25 19.68 -6.25 -9.05
C GLU A 25 19.51 -7.40 -10.05
N LEU A 26 20.53 -8.26 -10.19
CA LEU A 26 20.48 -9.51 -10.98
C LEU A 26 19.70 -10.62 -10.25
N GLY A 27 19.69 -10.60 -8.92
CA GLY A 27 18.83 -11.43 -8.10
C GLY A 27 17.42 -11.18 -8.56
N GLU A 28 16.77 -12.22 -9.07
CA GLU A 28 15.42 -12.12 -9.61
C GLU A 28 14.54 -11.45 -8.54
N ASN A 29 14.21 -10.17 -8.76
CA ASN A 29 13.14 -9.51 -8.03
C ASN A 29 11.88 -10.26 -8.43
N GLU A 30 11.60 -11.36 -7.72
CA GLU A 30 10.71 -12.43 -8.12
C GLU A 30 9.38 -11.83 -8.55
N TYR A 31 9.29 -11.54 -9.85
CA TYR A 31 8.17 -10.84 -10.41
C TYR A 31 7.14 -11.93 -10.56
N ASN A 32 6.31 -12.06 -9.53
CA ASN A 32 5.39 -13.17 -9.30
C ASN A 32 4.28 -13.30 -10.39
N GLY A 33 4.47 -12.77 -11.60
CA GLY A 33 3.51 -12.79 -12.71
C GLY A 33 2.24 -11.97 -12.47
N LYS A 34 2.07 -11.42 -11.26
CA LYS A 34 0.88 -10.69 -10.80
C LYS A 34 0.87 -9.23 -11.24
N LEU A 35 1.33 -8.96 -12.47
CA LEU A 35 1.23 -7.63 -13.08
C LEU A 35 -0.24 -7.18 -13.13
N GLY A 36 -1.14 -8.11 -13.48
CA GLY A 36 -2.59 -7.88 -13.49
C GLY A 36 -3.15 -7.50 -12.12
N ALA A 37 -2.67 -8.11 -11.03
CA ALA A 37 -3.13 -7.79 -9.68
C ALA A 37 -2.71 -6.38 -9.24
N ARG A 38 -1.51 -5.92 -9.63
CA ARG A 38 -1.06 -4.55 -9.39
C ARG A 38 -1.91 -3.53 -10.17
N ILE A 39 -2.21 -3.82 -11.43
CA ILE A 39 -3.02 -2.95 -12.28
C ILE A 39 -4.46 -2.90 -11.78
N SER A 40 -5.05 -4.05 -11.42
CA SER A 40 -6.41 -4.09 -10.86
C SER A 40 -6.49 -3.40 -9.51
N ALA A 41 -5.43 -3.47 -8.69
CA ALA A 41 -5.38 -2.77 -7.42
C ALA A 41 -5.51 -1.25 -7.59
N LEU A 42 -4.95 -0.65 -8.65
CA LEU A 42 -5.13 0.78 -8.92
C LEU A 42 -6.60 1.17 -9.10
N PHE A 43 -7.34 0.40 -9.91
CA PHE A 43 -8.77 0.65 -10.11
C PHE A 43 -9.59 0.43 -8.84
N VAL A 44 -9.27 -0.63 -8.08
CA VAL A 44 -9.94 -0.91 -6.80
C VAL A 44 -9.68 0.21 -5.80
N ILE A 45 -8.43 0.65 -5.66
CA ILE A 45 -8.06 1.77 -4.77
C ILE A 45 -8.77 3.04 -5.21
N LEU A 46 -8.84 3.32 -6.52
CA LEU A 46 -9.52 4.51 -7.05
C LEU A 46 -11.01 4.47 -6.72
N VAL A 47 -11.69 3.35 -6.95
CA VAL A 47 -13.12 3.18 -6.64
C VAL A 47 -13.37 3.26 -5.13
N VAL A 48 -12.61 2.52 -4.33
CA VAL A 48 -12.77 2.47 -2.87
C VAL A 48 -12.44 3.83 -2.24
N SER A 49 -11.36 4.49 -2.64
CA SER A 49 -10.98 5.82 -2.16
C SER A 49 -12.02 6.85 -2.58
N SER A 50 -12.48 6.82 -3.83
CA SER A 50 -13.54 7.72 -4.28
C SER A 50 -14.81 7.49 -3.49
N ALA A 51 -15.26 6.25 -3.29
CA ALA A 51 -16.46 5.93 -2.52
C ALA A 51 -16.33 6.34 -1.04
N ALA A 52 -15.21 6.00 -0.39
CA ALA A 52 -14.94 6.35 1.00
C ALA A 52 -14.89 7.87 1.22
N THR A 53 -14.41 8.64 0.25
CA THR A 53 -14.30 10.10 0.34
C THR A 53 -15.59 10.81 -0.10
N PHE A 54 -16.26 10.32 -1.16
CA PHE A 54 -17.48 10.92 -1.68
C PHE A 54 -18.67 10.71 -0.75
N PHE A 55 -18.76 9.59 -0.05
CA PHE A 55 -19.91 9.28 0.79
C PHE A 55 -20.14 10.30 1.92
N PRO A 56 -19.16 10.63 2.77
CA PRO A 56 -19.33 11.68 3.77
C PRO A 56 -19.47 13.08 3.12
N VAL A 57 -18.82 13.32 1.98
CA VAL A 57 -18.85 14.63 1.28
C VAL A 57 -20.21 14.91 0.64
N LEU A 58 -20.81 13.94 -0.06
CA LEU A 58 -22.17 14.06 -0.61
C LEU A 58 -23.20 14.14 0.52
N ALA A 59 -23.03 13.33 1.57
CA ALA A 59 -23.92 13.36 2.73
C ALA A 59 -23.90 14.72 3.46
N ALA A 60 -22.75 15.40 3.50
CA ALA A 60 -22.63 16.72 4.10
C ALA A 60 -23.08 17.87 3.18
N ARG A 61 -22.86 17.74 1.85
CA ARG A 61 -23.09 18.85 0.90
C ARG A 61 -24.52 18.90 0.37
N VAL A 62 -25.24 17.78 0.28
CA VAL A 62 -26.58 17.73 -0.32
C VAL A 62 -27.67 17.73 0.76
N LYS A 63 -28.06 18.92 1.23
CA LYS A 63 -29.15 19.10 2.23
C LYS A 63 -30.57 18.82 1.68
N TRP A 64 -30.73 18.74 0.35
CA TRP A 64 -32.03 18.58 -0.31
C TRP A 64 -32.39 17.12 -0.62
N LEU A 65 -31.38 16.24 -0.74
CA LEU A 65 -31.59 14.81 -0.65
C LEU A 65 -31.76 14.51 0.83
N LYS A 66 -32.90 13.92 1.24
CA LYS A 66 -33.09 13.34 2.59
C LYS A 66 -32.10 12.19 2.76
N VAL A 67 -30.82 12.49 2.95
CA VAL A 67 -29.80 11.49 3.25
C VAL A 67 -30.16 10.92 4.60
N ASN A 68 -30.44 9.61 4.63
CA ASN A 68 -30.90 8.91 5.81
C ASN A 68 -29.89 9.12 6.96
N ILE A 69 -30.32 9.71 8.07
CA ILE A 69 -29.42 10.12 9.18
C ILE A 69 -28.52 8.98 9.69
N TYR A 70 -29.00 7.73 9.58
CA TYR A 70 -28.26 6.51 9.89
C TYR A 70 -26.98 6.36 9.08
N VAL A 71 -27.02 6.74 7.80
CA VAL A 71 -25.88 6.63 6.89
C VAL A 71 -24.79 7.63 7.24
N TYR A 72 -25.18 8.87 7.55
CA TYR A 72 -24.28 9.91 8.01
C TYR A 72 -23.66 9.58 9.38
N LEU A 73 -24.46 9.05 10.31
CA LEU A 73 -23.97 8.57 11.60
C LEU A 73 -22.96 7.45 11.43
N PHE A 74 -23.27 6.45 10.59
CA PHE A 74 -22.36 5.34 10.33
C PHE A 74 -21.01 5.82 9.79
N ALA A 75 -21.01 6.70 8.78
CA ALA A 75 -19.77 7.25 8.23
C ALA A 75 -18.94 8.01 9.28
N ARG A 76 -19.59 8.80 10.14
CA ARG A 76 -18.92 9.56 11.21
C ARG A 76 -18.35 8.65 12.30
N TYR A 77 -19.09 7.63 12.74
CA TYR A 77 -18.64 6.71 13.78
C TYR A 77 -17.61 5.70 13.26
N PHE A 78 -17.70 5.30 11.99
CA PHE A 78 -16.73 4.41 11.36
C PHE A 78 -15.33 5.04 11.33
N GLY A 79 -15.22 6.31 10.91
CA GLY A 79 -13.94 7.02 10.89
C GLY A 79 -13.30 7.15 12.28
N ALA A 80 -14.10 7.49 13.31
CA ALA A 80 -13.63 7.54 14.69
C ALA A 80 -13.20 6.15 15.20
N GLY A 81 -13.94 5.09 14.86
CA GLY A 81 -13.63 3.72 15.24
C GLY A 81 -12.29 3.23 14.69
N VAL A 82 -11.98 3.54 13.42
CA VAL A 82 -10.69 3.17 12.81
C VAL A 82 -9.52 3.84 13.51
N ILE A 83 -9.62 5.16 13.77
CA ILE A 83 -8.57 5.91 14.47
C ILE A 83 -8.32 5.33 15.88
N ILE A 84 -9.40 5.06 16.61
CA ILE A 84 -9.33 4.44 17.94
C ILE A 84 -8.70 3.05 17.85
N ALA A 85 -9.12 2.21 16.91
CA ALA A 85 -8.58 0.87 16.74
C ALA A 85 -7.06 0.88 16.46
N THR A 86 -6.58 1.76 15.58
CA THR A 86 -5.14 1.91 15.33
C THR A 86 -4.38 2.42 16.53
N ALA A 87 -4.97 3.31 17.34
CA ALA A 87 -4.34 3.82 18.55
C ALA A 87 -4.19 2.75 19.66
N PHE A 88 -5.01 1.69 19.63
CA PHE A 88 -4.91 0.56 20.56
C PHE A 88 -4.02 -0.59 20.06
N ILE A 89 -3.78 -0.65 18.74
CA ILE A 89 -2.90 -1.65 18.13
C ILE A 89 -1.43 -1.23 18.26
N GLN A 90 -1.15 0.07 18.22
CA GLN A 90 0.20 0.65 18.16
C GLN A 90 0.79 0.96 19.54
#